data_AF-A0A0M5MI52-F1
#
_entry.id   AF-A0A0M5MI52-F1
#
_cell.length_a   1.000
_cell.length_b   1.000
_cell.length_c   1.000
_cell.angle_alpha   90.00
_cell.angle_beta   90.00
_cell.angle_gamma   90.00
#
_symmetry.space_group_name_H-M   'P 1'
#
loop_
_entity.id
_entity.type
_entity.pdbx_description
1 polymer ?
#
loop_
_entity_poly.entity_id
_entity_poly.type
_entity_poly.pdbx_seq_one_letter_code
_entity_poly.pdbx_strand_id
1 'polypeptide(L)' 'MSNHELEQQLLSLDFAERIRILQLLAQSLTVPKASQVSLSPDEMDLTRNRSPQHPLRGIAMTIPPDFDEPMPEFWDALEQ' A
#
# COMPACT_ATOMS: atom_id res chain seq x y z
N MET A 1 -22.78 20.50 -1.49
CA MET A 1 -22.71 19.04 -1.37
C MET A 1 -21.89 18.69 -0.15
N SER A 2 -22.45 17.86 0.73
CA SER A 2 -21.71 17.35 1.90
C SER A 2 -20.91 16.10 1.52
N ASN A 3 -19.85 15.76 2.27
CA ASN A 3 -19.12 14.51 2.03
C ASN A 3 -20.04 13.29 2.13
N HIS A 4 -20.99 13.32 3.06
CA HIS A 4 -21.98 12.26 3.21
C HIS A 4 -22.86 12.08 1.95
N GLU A 5 -23.26 13.18 1.32
CA GLU A 5 -24.04 13.16 0.06
C GLU A 5 -23.24 12.54 -1.09
N LEU A 6 -21.93 12.83 -1.17
CA LEU A 6 -21.03 12.25 -2.16
C LEU A 6 -20.80 10.75 -1.94
N GLU A 7 -20.70 10.30 -0.69
CA GLU A 7 -20.61 8.88 -0.35
C GLU A 7 -21.86 8.12 -0.80
N GLN A 8 -23.05 8.66 -0.52
CA GLN A 8 -24.30 8.04 -0.97
C GLN A 8 -24.41 7.99 -2.50
N GLN A 9 -23.98 9.05 -3.19
CA GLN A 9 -23.92 9.06 -4.64
C GLN A 9 -22.95 7.99 -5.16
N LEU A 10 -21.75 7.87 -4.59
CA LEU A 10 -20.78 6.86 -4.99
C LEU A 10 -21.33 5.44 -4.77
N LEU A 11 -22.02 5.19 -3.66
CA LEU A 11 -22.64 3.89 -3.36
C LEU A 11 -23.83 3.55 -4.26
N SER A 12 -24.50 4.57 -4.82
CA SER A 12 -25.60 4.38 -5.77
C SER A 12 -25.15 3.99 -7.19
N LEU A 13 -23.87 4.20 -7.51
CA LEU A 13 -23.28 3.83 -8.82
C LEU A 13 -23.00 2.33 -8.90
N ASP A 14 -22.88 1.85 -10.14
CA ASP A 14 -22.47 0.47 -10.37
C ASP A 14 -21.01 0.24 -9.95
N PHE A 15 -20.62 -1.04 -9.81
CA PHE A 15 -19.28 -1.37 -9.35
C PHE A 15 -18.18 -0.91 -10.33
N ALA A 16 -18.44 -0.95 -11.63
CA ALA A 16 -17.46 -0.58 -12.65
C ALA A 16 -17.18 0.93 -12.65
N GLU A 17 -18.23 1.73 -12.51
CA GLU A 17 -18.18 3.19 -12.40
C GLU A 17 -17.46 3.61 -11.13
N ARG A 18 -17.75 2.98 -9.98
CA ARG A 18 -17.01 3.23 -8.73
C ARG A 18 -15.51 3.00 -8.90
N ILE A 19 -15.12 1.86 -9.48
CA ILE A 19 -13.72 1.52 -9.70
C ILE A 19 -13.06 2.52 -10.64
N ARG A 20 -13.74 2.91 -11.72
CA ARG A 20 -13.24 3.91 -12.66
C ARG A 20 -13.01 5.26 -12.01
N ILE A 21 -13.95 5.73 -11.17
CA ILE A 21 -13.83 7.00 -10.45
C ILE A 21 -12.63 6.94 -9.49
N LEU A 22 -12.50 5.87 -8.69
CA LEU A 22 -11.39 5.72 -7.75
C LEU A 22 -10.03 5.69 -8.47
N GLN A 23 -9.93 5.01 -9.61
CA GLN A 23 -8.71 4.98 -10.43
C GLN A 23 -8.35 6.35 -11.00
N LEU A 24 -9.35 7.14 -11.44
CA LEU A 24 -9.13 8.49 -11.96
C LEU A 24 -8.65 9.44 -10.86
N LEU A 25 -9.24 9.34 -9.66
CA LEU A 25 -8.84 10.13 -8.51
C LEU A 25 -7.41 9.78 -8.08
N ALA A 26 -7.05 8.49 -8.05
CA ALA A 26 -5.70 8.04 -7.73
C ALA A 26 -4.66 8.63 -8.70
N GLN A 27 -4.94 8.64 -10.00
CA GLN A 27 -4.06 9.24 -11.02
C GLN A 27 -3.95 10.76 -10.90
N SER A 28 -5.00 11.42 -10.40
CA SER A 28 -4.99 12.88 -10.19
C SER A 28 -4.19 13.28 -8.94
N LEU A 29 -4.10 12.38 -7.95
CA LEU A 29 -3.30 12.58 -6.75
C LEU A 29 -1.81 12.24 -6.95
N THR A 30 -1.46 11.50 -7.99
CA THR A 30 -0.05 11.28 -8.35
C THR A 30 0.55 12.54 -8.97
N VAL A 31 1.20 13.36 -8.14
CA VAL A 31 2.00 14.52 -8.57
C VAL A 31 3.06 14.05 -9.59
N PRO A 32 3.24 14.73 -10.74
CA PRO A 32 4.29 14.38 -11.68
C PRO A 32 5.65 14.52 -10.99
N LYS A 33 6.36 13.40 -10.92
CA LYS A 33 7.69 13.20 -10.31
C LYS A 33 8.80 13.85 -11.15
N ALA A 34 8.61 15.11 -11.56
CA ALA A 34 9.49 15.83 -12.46
C ALA A 34 9.76 17.25 -11.94
N SER A 35 10.35 17.36 -10.76
CA SER A 35 11.18 18.49 -10.31
C SER A 35 11.77 18.14 -8.94
N GLN A 36 12.78 17.28 -8.91
CA GLN A 36 13.71 17.26 -7.78
C GLN A 36 14.68 18.43 -7.96
N VAL A 37 14.22 19.62 -7.56
CA VAL A 37 15.11 20.73 -7.22
C VAL A 37 15.73 20.39 -5.88
N SER A 38 17.06 20.43 -5.83
CA SER A 38 17.89 20.33 -4.63
C SER A 38 17.31 21.16 -3.47
N LEU A 39 16.83 20.49 -2.42
CA LEU A 39 16.36 21.14 -1.20
C LEU A 39 17.15 20.63 0.01
N SER A 40 17.56 21.62 0.80
CA SER A 40 18.51 21.66 1.92
C SER A 40 18.20 20.67 3.07
N PRO A 41 19.20 20.27 3.90
CA PRO A 41 19.08 19.19 4.89
C PRO A 41 18.23 19.48 6.13
N ASP A 42 17.33 20.47 6.12
CA ASP A 42 16.76 21.03 7.36
C ASP A 42 15.23 20.98 7.48
N GLU A 43 14.54 20.21 6.64
CA GLU A 43 13.12 19.89 6.86
C GLU A 43 12.95 18.37 7.00
N MET A 44 13.15 17.90 8.23
CA MET A 44 12.86 16.53 8.65
C MET A 44 11.35 16.27 8.70
N ASP A 45 11.00 14.98 8.59
CA ASP A 45 9.75 14.30 8.98
C ASP A 45 8.71 14.12 7.86
N LEU A 46 8.37 12.92 7.36
CA LEU A 46 7.99 11.68 8.06
C LEU A 46 8.43 10.38 7.35
N THR A 47 9.24 10.44 6.29
CA THR A 47 9.79 9.25 5.63
C THR A 47 11.10 8.80 6.27
N ARG A 48 11.17 8.88 7.61
CA ARG A 48 12.34 8.42 8.38
C ARG A 48 12.66 7.01 7.92
N ASN A 49 13.76 6.93 7.18
CA ASN A 49 14.33 5.77 6.57
C ASN A 49 14.56 4.73 7.67
N ARG A 50 13.54 3.90 7.96
CA ARG A 50 13.67 2.72 8.83
C ARG A 50 14.40 1.66 8.03
N SER A 51 15.65 1.94 7.68
CA SER A 51 16.61 0.85 7.59
C SER A 51 16.64 0.23 9.00
N PRO A 52 16.39 -1.08 9.16
CA PRO A 52 16.45 -1.69 10.47
C PRO A 52 17.84 -1.42 11.06
N GLN A 53 17.90 -0.94 12.31
CA GLN A 53 19.17 -0.68 13.02
C GLN A 53 20.04 -1.94 13.17
N HIS A 54 19.50 -3.10 12.81
CA HIS A 54 20.21 -4.36 12.70
C HIS A 54 20.10 -4.85 11.25
N PRO A 55 21.15 -4.71 10.43
CA PRO A 55 21.17 -5.38 9.13
C PRO A 55 20.97 -6.87 9.38
N LEU A 56 20.05 -7.48 8.63
CA LEU A 56 19.88 -8.94 8.65
C LEU A 56 21.25 -9.56 8.43
N ARG A 57 21.69 -10.43 9.35
CA ARG A 57 22.95 -11.15 9.14
C ARG A 57 22.82 -11.89 7.81
N GLY A 58 23.85 -11.80 6.96
CA GLY A 58 23.93 -12.48 5.67
C GLY A 58 24.07 -13.99 5.85
N ILE A 59 23.07 -14.62 6.44
CA ILE A 59 22.94 -16.06 6.57
C ILE A 59 22.35 -16.54 5.24
N ALA A 60 22.99 -17.53 4.62
CA ALA A 60 22.42 -18.18 3.46
C ALA A 60 21.12 -18.88 3.89
N MET A 61 19.98 -18.27 3.57
CA MET A 61 18.67 -18.88 3.76
C MET A 61 18.29 -19.60 2.48
N THR A 62 18.12 -20.92 2.56
CA THR A 62 17.50 -21.70 1.50
C THR A 62 16.01 -21.72 1.75
N ILE A 63 15.25 -21.07 0.86
CA ILE A 63 13.79 -21.11 0.90
C ILE A 63 13.36 -22.48 0.34
N PRO A 64 12.56 -23.28 1.08
CA PRO A 64 12.01 -24.53 0.58
C PRO A 64 11.13 -24.32 -0.66
N PRO A 65 11.09 -25.28 -1.61
CA PRO A 65 10.33 -25.13 -2.86
C PRO A 65 8.81 -25.13 -2.66
N ASP A 66 8.34 -25.62 -1.52
CA ASP A 66 6.96 -25.73 -1.06
C ASP A 66 6.54 -24.54 -0.18
N PHE A 67 7.37 -23.51 -0.05
CA PHE A 67 7.07 -22.32 0.77
C PHE A 67 5.77 -21.61 0.36
N ASP A 68 5.43 -21.64 -0.94
CA ASP A 68 4.24 -21.01 -1.49
C ASP A 68 3.01 -21.94 -1.52
N GLU A 69 3.13 -23.19 -1.03
CA GLU A 69 2.01 -24.12 -1.00
C GLU A 69 0.99 -23.69 0.08
N PRO A 70 -0.30 -23.52 -0.27
CA PRO A 70 -1.30 -23.18 0.73
C PRO A 70 -1.39 -24.33 1.72
N MET A 71 -1.19 -24.04 3.01
CA MET A 71 -1.32 -24.99 4.10
C MET A 71 -2.66 -24.74 4.82
N PRO A 72 -3.80 -25.22 4.28
CA PRO A 72 -5.13 -24.96 4.83
C PRO A 72 -5.28 -25.42 6.27
N GLU A 73 -4.58 -26.49 6.66
CA GLU A 73 -4.58 -27.02 8.03
C GLU A 73 -4.04 -26.02 9.05
N PHE A 74 -3.14 -25.11 8.63
CA PHE A 74 -2.62 -24.03 9.47
C PHE A 74 -3.67 -22.95 9.74
N TRP A 75 -4.48 -22.65 8.73
CA TRP A 75 -5.53 -21.64 8.84
C TRP A 75 -6.71 -22.18 9.65
N ASP A 76 -7.09 -23.43 9.44
CA ASP A 76 -8.16 -24.11 10.22
C ASP A 76 -7.82 -24.23 11.72
N ALA A 77 -6.52 -24.32 12.05
CA ALA A 77 -6.06 -24.37 13.44
C ALA A 77 -6.08 -23.01 14.17
N LEU A 78 -6.11 -21.90 13.44
CA LEU A 78 -6.19 -20.54 14.00
C LEU A 78 -7.62 -20.08 14.29
N GLU A 79 -8.62 -20.75 13.71
CA GLU A 79 -10.04 -20.45 13.92
C GLU A 79 -10.64 -21.17 15.16
N GLN A 80 -9.84 -21.95 15.90
CA GLN A 80 -10.23 -22.61 17.16
C GLN A 80 -9.83 -21.82 18.40
#